data_AF-A0A1Y2T6B3-F1
#
_entry.id   AF-A0A1Y2T6B3-F1
#
_cell.length_a   1.000
_cell.length_b   1.000
_cell.length_c   1.000
_cell.angle_alpha   90.00
_cell.angle_beta   90.00
_cell.angle_gamma   90.00
#
_symmetry.space_group_name_H-M   'P 1'
#
loop_
_entity.id
_entity.type
_entity.pdbx_description
1 polymer ?
#
loop_
_entity_poly.entity_id
_entity_poly.type
_entity_poly.pdbx_seq_one_letter_code
_entity_poly.pdbx_strand_id
1 'polypeptide(L)'
;MDPAAIDAVIYFGSPHKDYYVWMAAPKIQHELGLSSATAFEVAAVSAGCPIALNVARSLLIANPALRNVLLVGASRESYLIDYRNVRSRFMFNFGDGAAAALVGRGPGKARVLATARSRTVRSTISCGCPRAAPATRPAPRPWPTACTAST
;
A
#
# COMPACT_ATOMS: atom_id res chain seq x y z
N MET A 1 -1.83 16.05 -10.57
CA MET A 1 -3.18 15.50 -10.85
C MET A 1 -4.16 16.39 -10.11
N ASP A 2 -5.31 16.68 -10.70
CA ASP A 2 -6.37 17.48 -10.06
C ASP A 2 -7.04 16.67 -8.93
N PRO A 3 -7.20 17.22 -7.71
CA PRO A 3 -7.98 16.60 -6.62
C PRO A 3 -9.37 16.12 -7.05
N ALA A 4 -10.05 16.83 -7.96
CA ALA A 4 -11.38 16.46 -8.44
C ALA A 4 -11.38 15.16 -9.27
N ALA A 5 -10.22 14.71 -9.75
CA ALA A 5 -10.08 13.48 -10.53
C ALA A 5 -9.96 12.21 -9.66
N ILE A 6 -9.92 12.32 -8.34
CA ILE A 6 -9.88 11.18 -7.41
C ILE A 6 -11.32 10.80 -7.04
N ASP A 7 -11.70 9.56 -7.33
CA ASP A 7 -13.08 9.10 -7.12
C ASP A 7 -13.28 8.39 -5.78
N ALA A 8 -12.20 7.86 -5.19
CA ALA A 8 -12.26 7.25 -3.88
C ALA A 8 -10.93 7.34 -3.11
N VAL A 9 -11.03 7.36 -1.79
CA VAL A 9 -9.91 7.30 -0.83
C VAL A 9 -10.10 6.11 0.08
N ILE A 10 -9.08 5.24 0.14
CA ILE A 10 -9.05 4.08 1.01
C ILE A 10 -7.90 4.23 2.01
N TYR A 11 -8.24 4.36 3.29
CA TYR A 11 -7.24 4.28 4.35
C TYR A 11 -7.07 2.83 4.80
N PHE A 12 -5.84 2.35 4.90
CA PHE A 12 -5.52 0.97 5.32
C PHE A 12 -4.47 0.89 6.44
N GLY A 13 -4.20 2.05 7.07
CA GLY A 13 -3.18 2.17 8.09
C GLY A 13 -3.62 1.73 9.48
N SER A 14 -2.87 2.20 10.46
CA SER A 14 -3.09 1.94 11.88
C SER A 14 -4.48 2.35 12.35
N PRO A 15 -5.10 1.57 13.26
CA PRO A 15 -6.25 2.04 14.01
C PRO A 15 -5.88 3.10 15.06
N HIS A 16 -4.60 3.27 15.39
CA HIS A 16 -4.14 4.32 16.28
C HIS A 16 -4.08 5.66 15.53
N LYS A 17 -4.94 6.59 15.95
CA LYS A 17 -5.19 7.87 15.30
C LYS A 17 -5.66 8.89 16.34
N ASP A 18 -5.66 10.16 15.97
CA ASP A 18 -5.99 11.29 16.87
C ASP A 18 -7.36 11.12 17.55
N TYR A 19 -8.32 10.48 16.86
CA TYR A 19 -9.70 10.30 17.33
C TYR A 19 -10.17 8.86 17.08
N TYR A 20 -10.43 8.11 18.16
CA TYR A 20 -10.80 6.70 18.06
C TYR A 20 -12.06 6.42 17.22
N VAL A 21 -13.08 7.28 17.35
CA VAL A 21 -14.36 7.12 16.64
C VAL A 21 -14.27 7.58 15.20
N TRP A 22 -13.36 8.51 14.86
CA TRP A 22 -13.34 9.10 13.54
C TRP A 22 -12.47 8.30 12.58
N MET A 23 -12.93 8.17 11.34
CA MET A 23 -12.12 7.60 10.28
C MET A 23 -11.08 8.64 9.83
N ALA A 24 -9.85 8.22 9.60
CA ALA A 24 -8.81 9.02 8.97
C ALA A 24 -9.12 9.30 7.49
N ALA A 25 -9.81 8.40 6.78
CA ALA A 25 -10.14 8.59 5.37
C ALA A 25 -10.95 9.88 5.07
N PRO A 26 -12.05 10.23 5.78
CA PRO A 26 -12.74 11.51 5.61
C PRO A 26 -11.89 12.73 5.98
N LYS A 27 -10.99 12.61 6.98
CA LYS A 27 -10.04 13.68 7.29
C LYS A 27 -9.09 13.91 6.11
N ILE A 28 -8.52 12.84 5.55
CA ILE A 28 -7.68 12.91 4.34
C ILE A 28 -8.46 13.53 3.17
N GLN A 29 -9.72 13.12 2.98
CA GLN A 29 -10.59 13.68 1.96
C GLN A 29 -10.75 15.19 2.10
N HIS A 30 -11.02 15.67 3.32
CA HIS A 30 -11.17 17.09 3.61
C HIS A 30 -9.88 17.87 3.38
N GLU A 31 -8.76 17.40 3.94
CA GLU A 31 -7.44 18.05 3.86
C GLU A 31 -6.91 18.13 2.42
N LEU A 32 -7.24 17.14 1.58
CA LEU A 32 -6.84 17.10 0.17
C LEU A 32 -7.87 17.73 -0.78
N GLY A 33 -8.99 18.26 -0.28
CA GLY A 33 -10.02 18.90 -1.10
C GLY A 33 -10.77 17.95 -2.04
N LEU A 34 -10.93 16.67 -1.66
CA LEU A 34 -11.49 15.61 -2.50
C LEU A 34 -13.03 15.57 -2.40
N SER A 35 -13.69 16.63 -2.87
CA SER A 35 -15.12 16.86 -2.66
C SER A 35 -16.04 15.80 -3.29
N SER A 36 -15.60 15.13 -4.35
CA SER A 36 -16.35 14.08 -5.06
C SER A 36 -15.97 12.65 -4.63
N ALA A 37 -14.89 12.49 -3.86
CA ALA A 37 -14.35 11.17 -3.57
C ALA A 37 -15.15 10.44 -2.49
N THR A 38 -15.38 9.15 -2.67
CA THR A 38 -15.89 8.30 -1.56
C THR A 38 -14.74 7.93 -0.63
N ALA A 39 -14.86 8.23 0.67
CA ALA A 39 -13.81 7.94 1.65
C ALA A 39 -14.23 6.83 2.62
N PHE A 40 -13.40 5.79 2.76
CA PHE A 40 -13.63 4.70 3.72
C PHE A 40 -12.31 4.01 4.12
N GLU A 41 -12.37 3.11 5.11
CA GLU A 41 -11.19 2.44 5.66
C GLU A 41 -11.29 0.92 5.59
N VAL A 42 -10.13 0.27 5.49
CA VAL A 42 -9.99 -1.18 5.57
C VAL A 42 -9.01 -1.51 6.69
N ALA A 43 -9.54 -2.09 7.77
CA ALA A 43 -8.75 -2.50 8.92
C ALA A 43 -8.13 -3.89 8.68
N ALA A 44 -6.85 -3.93 8.30
CA ALA A 44 -6.13 -5.19 8.12
C ALA A 44 -4.64 -5.17 8.56
N VAL A 45 -4.24 -4.15 9.33
CA VAL A 45 -2.93 -4.00 9.99
C VAL A 45 -1.76 -4.37 9.06
N SER A 46 -0.94 -5.37 9.40
CA SER A 46 0.26 -5.76 8.64
C SER A 46 -0.05 -6.29 7.24
N ALA A 47 -1.30 -6.68 6.96
CA ALA A 47 -1.77 -7.09 5.64
C ALA A 47 -2.56 -5.98 4.92
N GLY A 48 -2.55 -4.74 5.44
CA GLY A 48 -3.31 -3.60 4.94
C GLY A 48 -3.07 -3.30 3.46
N CYS A 49 -1.80 -3.13 3.06
CA CYS A 49 -1.44 -2.78 1.69
C CYS A 49 -1.98 -3.78 0.63
N PRO A 50 -1.69 -5.10 0.70
CA PRO A 50 -2.21 -6.04 -0.30
C PRO A 50 -3.74 -6.14 -0.31
N ILE A 51 -4.39 -6.02 0.85
CA ILE A 51 -5.85 -6.08 0.93
C ILE A 51 -6.46 -4.81 0.32
N ALA A 52 -5.97 -3.63 0.69
CA ALA A 52 -6.42 -2.36 0.15
C ALA A 52 -6.24 -2.29 -1.37
N LEU A 53 -5.11 -2.77 -1.88
CA LEU A 53 -4.87 -2.86 -3.31
C LEU A 53 -5.86 -3.78 -4.02
N ASN A 54 -6.20 -4.92 -3.39
CA ASN A 54 -7.20 -5.84 -3.93
C ASN A 54 -8.61 -5.22 -3.96
N VAL A 55 -8.97 -4.50 -2.89
CA VAL A 55 -10.24 -3.77 -2.80
C VAL A 55 -10.29 -2.68 -3.87
N ALA A 56 -9.24 -1.88 -4.01
CA ALA A 56 -9.13 -0.83 -5.02
C ALA A 56 -9.26 -1.39 -6.44
N ARG A 57 -8.52 -2.47 -6.74
CA ARG A 57 -8.63 -3.18 -8.03
C ARG A 57 -10.05 -3.68 -8.27
N SER A 58 -10.70 -4.23 -7.25
CA SER A 58 -12.07 -4.76 -7.39
C SER A 58 -13.09 -3.65 -7.64
N LEU A 59 -12.96 -2.52 -6.95
CA LEU A 59 -13.78 -1.32 -7.19
C LEU A 59 -13.59 -0.78 -8.61
N LEU A 60 -12.34 -0.64 -9.03
CA LEU A 60 -11.93 -0.26 -10.39
C LEU A 60 -12.21 -1.33 -11.44
N ILE A 61 -12.76 -2.49 -11.11
CA ILE A 61 -13.26 -3.45 -12.11
C ILE A 61 -14.78 -3.39 -12.13
N ALA A 62 -15.40 -3.44 -10.95
CA ALA A 62 -16.85 -3.48 -10.77
C ALA A 62 -17.55 -2.19 -11.23
N ASN A 63 -16.95 -1.02 -11.05
CA ASN A 63 -17.57 0.25 -11.42
C ASN A 63 -16.76 0.98 -12.52
N PRO A 64 -17.26 1.02 -13.78
CA PRO A 64 -16.64 1.74 -14.90
C PRO A 64 -16.48 3.26 -14.71
N ALA A 65 -17.31 3.87 -13.85
CA ALA A 65 -17.24 5.30 -13.57
C ALA A 65 -16.01 5.66 -12.72
N LEU A 66 -15.57 4.75 -11.83
CA LEU A 66 -14.37 4.96 -11.03
C LEU A 66 -13.12 4.83 -11.92
N ARG A 67 -12.33 5.88 -11.96
CA ARG A 67 -11.08 5.99 -12.71
C ARG A 67 -9.88 5.93 -11.80
N ASN A 68 -9.90 6.62 -10.65
CA ASN A 68 -8.75 6.80 -9.78
C ASN A 68 -9.11 6.59 -8.31
N VAL A 69 -8.36 5.71 -7.64
CA VAL A 69 -8.50 5.41 -6.21
C VAL A 69 -7.18 5.73 -5.51
N LEU A 70 -7.25 6.60 -4.51
CA LEU A 70 -6.13 6.94 -3.64
C LEU A 70 -6.09 5.97 -2.45
N LEU A 71 -4.97 5.26 -2.29
CA LEU A 71 -4.70 4.41 -1.13
C LEU A 71 -3.76 5.15 -0.20
N VAL A 72 -4.09 5.20 1.08
CA VAL A 72 -3.26 5.82 2.11
C VAL A 72 -3.08 4.87 3.28
N GLY A 73 -1.82 4.63 3.66
CA GLY A 73 -1.47 3.90 4.87
C GLY A 73 -0.61 4.78 5.74
N ALA A 74 -0.99 4.97 7.00
CA ALA A 74 -0.16 5.66 7.98
C ALA A 74 -0.13 4.86 9.28
N SER A 75 0.92 5.03 10.06
CA SER A 75 1.18 4.29 11.28
C SER A 75 1.93 5.18 12.26
N ARG A 76 1.48 5.15 13.52
CA ARG A 76 2.02 5.90 14.66
C ARG A 76 2.14 5.02 15.91
N GLU A 77 2.34 3.72 15.70
CA GLU A 77 2.29 2.71 16.75
C GLU A 77 3.44 2.82 17.74
N SER A 78 4.51 3.57 17.43
CA SER A 78 5.59 3.81 18.39
C SER A 78 5.09 4.43 19.70
N TYR A 79 4.00 5.21 19.65
CA TYR A 79 3.37 5.87 20.80
C TYR A 79 2.71 4.88 21.76
N LEU A 80 2.45 3.65 21.33
CA LEU A 80 1.80 2.61 22.14
C LEU A 80 2.83 1.78 22.94
N ILE A 81 4.12 2.01 22.74
CA ILE A 81 5.18 1.19 23.35
C ILE A 81 5.47 1.70 24.77
N ASP A 82 5.22 0.86 25.77
CA ASP A 82 5.73 1.08 27.13
C ASP A 82 7.14 0.51 27.28
N TYR A 83 8.15 1.37 27.22
CA TYR A 83 9.56 1.01 27.36
C TYR A 83 9.93 0.45 28.75
N ARG A 84 9.09 0.65 29.77
CA ARG A 84 9.31 0.10 31.12
C ARG A 84 8.87 -1.36 31.21
N ASN A 85 7.98 -1.80 30.32
CA ASN A 85 7.49 -3.16 30.30
C ASN A 85 8.45 -4.05 29.50
N VAL A 86 9.18 -4.93 30.17
CA VAL A 86 10.13 -5.86 29.53
C VAL A 86 9.49 -6.77 28.48
N ARG A 87 8.17 -6.98 28.51
CA ARG A 87 7.43 -7.77 27.52
C ARG A 87 7.18 -7.03 26.20
N SER A 88 7.31 -5.70 26.17
CA SER A 88 7.08 -4.88 24.96
C SER A 88 8.31 -4.79 24.04
N ARG A 89 9.45 -5.37 24.44
CA ARG A 89 10.73 -5.28 23.71
C ARG A 89 10.66 -5.70 22.24
N PHE A 90 9.77 -6.63 21.89
CA PHE A 90 9.57 -7.04 20.50
C PHE A 90 8.96 -5.94 19.62
N MET A 91 8.28 -4.96 20.23
CA MET A 91 7.65 -3.82 19.57
C MET A 91 8.61 -2.65 19.36
N PHE A 92 9.83 -2.68 19.91
CA PHE A 92 10.79 -1.57 19.81
C PHE A 92 11.23 -1.26 18.38
N ASN A 93 11.00 -2.19 17.45
CA ASN A 93 11.25 -2.01 16.02
C ASN A 93 10.05 -1.40 15.27
N PHE A 94 8.97 -1.02 15.95
CA PHE A 94 7.87 -0.30 15.31
C PHE A 94 8.32 1.11 15.02
N GLY A 95 8.24 1.47 13.74
CA GLY A 95 8.45 2.83 13.27
C GLY A 95 7.12 3.48 12.94
N ASP A 96 7.14 4.81 12.93
CA ASP A 96 6.03 5.61 12.45
C ASP A 96 6.30 6.04 11.02
N GLY A 97 5.26 6.17 10.23
CA GLY A 97 5.39 6.60 8.85
C GLY A 97 4.07 6.60 8.10
N ALA A 98 4.08 7.18 6.91
CA ALA A 98 2.96 7.18 6.00
C ALA A 98 3.41 6.92 4.57
N ALA A 99 2.54 6.29 3.79
CA ALA A 99 2.72 6.03 2.37
C ALA A 99 1.36 6.16 1.67
N ALA A 100 1.39 6.63 0.43
CA ALA A 100 0.22 6.70 -0.41
C ALA A 100 0.51 6.16 -1.81
N ALA A 101 -0.50 5.55 -2.43
CA ALA A 101 -0.44 5.04 -3.79
C ALA A 101 -1.72 5.40 -4.54
N LEU A 102 -1.56 5.92 -5.75
CA LEU A 102 -2.68 6.18 -6.63
C LEU A 102 -2.84 5.01 -7.60
N VAL A 103 -4.02 4.40 -7.59
CA VAL A 103 -4.37 3.30 -8.49
C VAL A 103 -5.40 3.80 -9.48
N GLY A 104 -5.05 3.82 -10.75
CA GLY A 104 -5.90 4.33 -11.82
C GLY A 104 -6.16 3.30 -12.91
N ARG A 105 -7.24 3.49 -13.66
CA ARG A 105 -7.47 2.79 -14.94
C ARG A 105 -6.60 3.42 -16.03
N GLY A 106 -6.08 2.58 -16.92
CA GLY A 106 -5.42 3.02 -18.15
C GLY A 106 -3.98 2.53 -18.29
N PRO A 107 -3.29 2.94 -19.37
CA PRO A 107 -1.90 2.60 -19.58
C PRO A 107 -1.04 3.26 -18.50
N GLY A 108 -0.42 2.44 -17.67
CA GLY A 108 0.50 2.86 -16.61
C GLY A 108 1.81 2.09 -16.68
N LYS A 109 2.82 2.56 -15.94
CA LYS A 109 4.13 1.88 -15.83
C LYS A 109 4.06 0.53 -15.12
N ALA A 110 2.98 0.27 -14.38
CA ALA A 110 2.79 -0.97 -13.65
C ALA A 110 1.31 -1.37 -13.67
N ARG A 111 1.05 -2.66 -13.73
CA ARG A 111 -0.30 -3.25 -13.67
C ARG A 111 -0.37 -4.25 -12.52
N VAL A 112 -1.43 -4.16 -11.72
CA VAL A 112 -1.75 -5.16 -10.70
C VAL A 112 -2.23 -6.43 -11.41
N LEU A 113 -1.39 -7.46 -11.44
CA LEU A 113 -1.68 -8.71 -12.13
C LEU A 113 -2.55 -9.61 -11.28
N ALA A 114 -2.15 -9.78 -10.02
CA ALA A 114 -2.85 -10.60 -9.05
C ALA A 114 -2.54 -10.15 -7.63
N THR A 115 -3.52 -10.33 -6.76
CA THR A 115 -3.40 -10.23 -5.32
C THR A 115 -3.76 -11.59 -4.76
N ALA A 116 -2.80 -12.26 -4.13
CA ALA A 116 -2.98 -13.62 -3.63
C ALA A 116 -2.66 -13.71 -2.14
N ARG A 117 -3.49 -14.48 -1.43
CA ARG A 117 -3.21 -14.94 -0.08
C ARG A 117 -2.73 -16.38 -0.16
N SER A 118 -1.43 -16.59 -0.01
CA SER A 118 -0.87 -17.94 0.07
C SER A 118 -1.23 -18.58 1.42
N ARG A 119 -1.51 -19.89 1.43
CA ARG A 119 -1.65 -20.68 2.68
C ARG A 119 -0.34 -20.72 3.48
N THR A 120 0.79 -20.58 2.82
CA THR A 120 2.11 -20.44 3.44
C THR A 120 2.39 -18.94 3.58
N VAL A 121 2.50 -18.43 4.82
CA VAL A 121 2.61 -17.02 5.28
C VAL A 121 3.35 -16.06 4.33
N ARG A 122 2.73 -15.73 3.19
CA ARG A 122 3.26 -14.77 2.22
C ARG A 122 2.10 -14.22 1.39
N SER A 123 1.64 -13.03 1.76
CA SER A 123 0.90 -12.16 0.85
C SER A 123 1.87 -11.71 -0.25
N THR A 124 1.52 -11.96 -1.51
CA THR A 124 2.33 -11.52 -2.65
C THR A 124 1.50 -10.59 -3.52
N ILE A 125 2.02 -9.40 -3.77
CA ILE A 125 1.50 -8.47 -4.76
C ILE A 125 2.35 -8.66 -6.01
N SER A 126 1.72 -9.06 -7.11
CA SER A 126 2.40 -9.15 -8.40
C SER A 126 2.10 -7.90 -9.23
N CYS A 127 3.10 -7.03 -9.36
CA CYS A 127 3.06 -5.88 -10.25
C CYS A 127 3.91 -6.18 -11.50
N GLY A 128 3.30 -6.14 -12.68
CA GLY A 128 4.01 -6.29 -13.94
C GLY A 128 4.22 -4.94 -14.62
N CYS A 129 5.44 -4.66 -15.08
CA CYS A 129 5.72 -3.55 -15.99
C CYS A 129 5.34 -3.97 -17.43
N PRO A 130 4.68 -3.13 -18.25
CA PRO A 130 4.51 -3.41 -19.66
C PRO A 130 5.88 -3.41 -20.35
N ARG A 131 6.44 -4.61 -20.50
CA ARG A 131 7.58 -5.03 -21.34
C ARG A 131 8.44 -3.89 -21.93
N ALA A 132 9.59 -3.62 -21.33
CA ALA A 132 10.76 -3.23 -22.13
C ALA A 132 11.07 -4.39 -23.11
N ALA A 133 11.43 -4.07 -24.35
CA ALA A 133 11.76 -5.04 -25.40
C ALA A 133 12.71 -6.14 -24.86
N PRO A 134 12.57 -7.40 -25.31
CA PRO A 134 13.29 -8.52 -24.71
C PRO A 134 14.78 -8.42 -25.03
N ALA A 135 15.59 -7.97 -24.07
CA ALA A 135 17.00 -8.34 -24.06
C ALA A 135 17.04 -9.85 -23.78
N THR A 136 17.51 -10.63 -24.76
CA THR A 136 17.76 -12.07 -24.64
C THR A 136 18.63 -12.32 -23.42
N ARG A 137 18.07 -12.89 -22.36
CA ARG A 137 18.82 -13.25 -21.15
C ARG A 137 19.55 -14.57 -21.44
N PRO A 138 20.89 -14.61 -21.51
CA PRO A 138 21.59 -15.89 -21.62
C PRO A 138 21.39 -16.69 -20.33
N ALA A 139 21.37 -18.02 -20.45
CA ALA A 139 21.19 -18.96 -19.35
C ALA A 139 22.19 -18.72 -18.19
N PRO A 140 21.80 -18.98 -16.93
CA PRO A 140 22.67 -18.75 -15.78
C PRO A 140 23.87 -19.70 -15.81
N ARG A 141 25.08 -19.15 -15.91
CA ARG A 141 26.32 -19.90 -15.66
C ARG A 141 26.54 -20.04 -14.14
N PRO A 142 27.11 -21.16 -13.67
CA PRO A 142 27.35 -21.39 -12.25
C PRO A 142 28.35 -20.36 -11.70
N TRP A 143 28.05 -19.84 -10.51
CA TRP A 143 28.79 -18.80 -9.81
C TRP A 143 30.23 -19.21 -9.49
N PRO A 144 31.20 -18.29 -9.63
CA PRO A 144 32.34 -18.23 -8.75
C PRO A 144 32.37 -16.89 -7.97
N THR A 145 32.48 -17.02 -6.65
CA THR A 145 33.26 -16.18 -5.71
C THR A 145 33.47 -14.68 -5.96
N ALA A 146 33.05 -13.90 -4.94
CA ALA A 146 33.67 -12.68 -4.43
C ALA A 146 33.87 -11.48 -5.39
N CYS A 147 33.11 -10.41 -5.14
CA CYS A 147 33.59 -9.04 -5.37
C CYS A 147 33.08 -8.11 -4.26
N THR A 148 33.99 -7.81 -3.34
CA THR A 148 33.96 -6.64 -2.45
C THR A 148 34.20 -5.35 -3.25
N ALA A 149 33.47 -4.28 -2.94
CA ALA A 149 33.87 -2.88 -3.06
C ALA A 149 32.90 -2.09 -2.16
N SER A 150 33.26 -1.31 -1.13
CA SER A 150 34.16 -0.15 -1.05
C SER A 150 33.90 0.89 -2.14
N THR A 151 33.01 1.83 -1.86
CA THR A 151 33.29 3.28 -1.73
C THR A 151 32.14 3.89 -0.93
#